data_AF-A0A6C0EL31-F1
#
_entry.id   AF-A0A6C0EL31-F1
#
_cell.length_a   1.000
_cell.length_b   1.000
_cell.length_c   1.000
_cell.angle_alpha   90.00
_cell.angle_beta   90.00
_cell.angle_gamma   90.00
#
_symmetry.space_group_name_H-M   'P 1'
#
loop_
_entity.id
_entity.type
_entity.pdbx_description
1 polymer ?
#
loop_
_entity_poly.entity_id
_entity_poly.type
_entity_poly.pdbx_seq_one_letter_code
_entity_poly.pdbx_strand_id
1 'polypeptide(L)'
;MDRIIYIGVILLICILVSYSILYEKFTNYPNDVWRHPPSNEKLVKNKFVPLGHSLPLTDIYTTQGSTGPSIDGTDKSPNNMFMFAYNQCKPECCPSTYSCDGGCICTTKKQRKYIVSRGNNKSIPQNNEY
;
A
#
# COMPACT_ATOMS: atom_id res chain seq x y z
N MET A 1 -45.78 12.33 23.09
CA MET A 1 -45.48 12.48 21.65
C MET A 1 -44.00 12.82 21.41
N ASP A 2 -43.31 13.46 22.37
CA ASP A 2 -41.92 13.91 22.22
C ASP A 2 -40.87 12.79 22.10
N ARG A 3 -41.09 11.62 22.72
CA ARG A 3 -40.14 10.50 22.65
C ARG A 3 -40.05 9.84 21.27
N ILE A 4 -41.15 9.82 20.51
CA ILE A 4 -41.18 9.25 19.15
C ILE A 4 -40.45 10.19 18.18
N ILE A 5 -40.65 11.50 18.35
CA ILE A 5 -39.97 12.53 17.55
C ILE A 5 -38.46 12.50 17.82
N TYR A 6 -38.05 12.37 19.08
CA TYR A 6 -36.63 12.32 19.46
C TYR A 6 -35.90 11.08 18.89
N ILE A 7 -36.53 9.90 18.92
CA ILE A 7 -35.97 8.67 18.35
C ILE A 7 -35.85 8.79 16.81
N GLY A 8 -36.86 9.38 16.15
CA GLY A 8 -36.83 9.61 14.70
C GLY A 8 -35.70 10.55 14.28
N VAL A 9 -35.47 11.62 15.03
CA VAL A 9 -34.38 12.58 14.78
C VAL A 9 -33.00 11.92 14.98
N ILE A 10 -32.82 11.10 16.01
CA ILE A 10 -31.57 10.38 16.25
C ILE A 10 -31.27 9.38 15.13
N LEU A 11 -32.26 8.58 14.71
CA LEU A 11 -32.09 7.62 13.61
C LEU A 11 -31.71 8.32 12.31
N LEU A 12 -32.35 9.46 12.00
CA LEU A 12 -32.05 10.22 10.79
C LEU A 12 -30.63 10.81 10.85
N ILE A 13 -30.19 11.33 11.99
CA ILE A 13 -28.82 11.81 12.18
C ILE A 13 -27.80 10.67 12.04
N CYS A 14 -28.06 9.51 12.64
CA CYS A 14 -27.16 8.35 12.51
C CYS A 14 -27.03 7.88 11.06
N ILE A 15 -28.12 7.86 10.29
CA ILE A 15 -28.10 7.50 8.86
C ILE A 15 -27.31 8.53 8.06
N LEU A 16 -27.51 9.83 8.32
CA LEU A 16 -26.77 10.89 7.65
C LEU A 16 -25.28 10.86 7.97
N VAL A 17 -24.90 10.69 9.25
CA VAL A 17 -23.49 10.62 9.66
C VAL A 17 -22.79 9.38 9.10
N SER A 18 -23.43 8.22 9.13
CA SER A 18 -22.87 6.99 8.54
C SER A 18 -22.74 7.08 7.02
N TYR A 19 -23.70 7.70 6.33
CA TYR A 19 -23.60 7.98 4.90
C TYR A 19 -22.47 8.96 4.58
N SER A 20 -22.28 10.03 5.36
CA SER A 20 -21.16 10.97 5.19
C SER A 20 -19.79 10.32 5.38
N ILE A 21 -19.63 9.49 6.43
CA ILE A 21 -18.38 8.75 6.69
C ILE A 21 -18.07 7.74 5.57
N LEU A 22 -19.10 7.08 5.03
CA LEU A 22 -18.95 6.18 3.90
C LEU A 22 -18.61 6.92 2.59
N TYR A 23 -19.17 8.12 2.39
CA TYR A 23 -18.94 8.90 1.17
C TYR A 23 -17.49 9.43 1.10
N GLU A 24 -16.94 9.92 2.20
CA GLU A 24 -15.53 10.40 2.24
C GLU A 24 -14.50 9.32 1.88
N LYS A 25 -14.79 8.06 2.22
CA LYS A 25 -13.89 6.93 1.97
C LYS A 25 -13.87 6.50 0.50
N PHE A 26 -14.96 6.74 -0.25
CA PHE A 26 -15.04 6.44 -1.68
C PHE A 26 -14.56 7.59 -2.58
N THR A 27 -14.66 8.86 -2.13
CA THR A 27 -14.25 10.02 -2.95
C THR A 27 -12.77 10.41 -2.83
N ASN A 28 -11.99 9.75 -1.95
CA ASN A 28 -10.54 10.01 -1.86
C ASN A 28 -9.72 9.41 -3.01
N TYR A 29 -10.39 8.88 -4.05
CA TYR A 29 -9.75 8.57 -5.31
C TYR A 29 -9.90 9.71 -6.30
N PRO A 30 -8.81 10.45 -6.62
CA PRO A 30 -8.85 11.32 -7.78
C PRO A 30 -9.22 10.46 -8.99
N ASN A 31 -10.32 10.82 -9.65
CA ASN A 31 -11.06 10.01 -10.64
C ASN A 31 -10.24 9.60 -11.89
N ASP A 32 -8.96 9.96 -11.95
CA ASP A 32 -8.13 9.88 -13.15
C ASP A 32 -6.82 9.11 -12.91
N VAL A 33 -6.55 8.62 -11.69
CA VAL A 33 -5.26 8.01 -11.35
C VAL A 33 -5.38 6.49 -11.26
N TRP A 34 -4.93 5.82 -12.32
CA TRP A 34 -4.83 4.35 -12.42
C TRP A 34 -3.94 3.70 -11.35
N ARG A 35 -3.20 4.52 -10.58
CA ARG A 35 -2.26 4.10 -9.54
C ARG A 35 -2.23 5.09 -8.38
N HIS A 36 -2.44 4.62 -7.16
CA HIS A 36 -2.35 5.36 -5.90
C HIS A 36 -1.04 6.16 -5.83
N PRO A 37 -0.99 7.36 -5.26
CA PRO A 37 0.25 8.09 -4.98
C PRO A 37 1.21 7.32 -4.06
N PRO A 38 2.50 7.69 -3.98
CA PRO A 38 3.45 6.98 -3.13
C PRO A 38 3.19 7.28 -1.64
N SER A 39 2.76 6.27 -0.89
CA SER A 39 2.42 6.38 0.54
C SER A 39 3.65 6.50 1.47
N ASN A 40 4.86 6.14 0.99
CA ASN A 40 6.13 6.22 1.77
C ASN A 40 6.10 5.48 3.12
N GLU A 41 5.40 4.36 3.15
CA GLU A 41 5.30 3.51 4.34
C GLU A 41 6.65 2.87 4.70
N LYS A 42 6.82 2.57 6.00
CA LYS A 42 8.00 1.87 6.50
C LYS A 42 8.05 0.45 5.93
N LEU A 43 9.25 -0.04 5.60
CA LEU A 43 9.41 -1.41 5.11
C LEU A 43 9.16 -2.43 6.23
N VAL A 44 8.52 -3.54 5.88
CA VAL A 44 8.27 -4.68 6.76
C VAL A 44 9.59 -5.36 7.10
N LYS A 45 9.86 -5.48 8.40
CA LYS A 45 10.98 -6.26 8.93
C LYS A 45 10.48 -7.68 9.24
N ASN A 46 11.35 -8.68 9.05
CA ASN A 46 11.06 -10.09 9.35
C ASN A 46 9.82 -10.62 8.61
N LYS A 47 9.93 -10.75 7.28
CA LYS A 47 8.84 -11.32 6.49
C LYS A 47 8.82 -12.84 6.62
N PHE A 48 7.65 -13.37 6.97
CA PHE A 48 7.36 -14.80 6.93
C PHE A 48 6.68 -15.13 5.60
N VAL A 49 7.15 -16.19 4.94
CA VAL A 49 6.51 -16.71 3.72
C VAL A 49 6.12 -18.15 4.02
N PRO A 50 4.81 -18.47 4.06
CA PRO A 50 4.40 -19.84 4.29
C PRO A 50 4.84 -20.69 3.10
N LEU A 51 5.67 -21.70 3.36
CA LEU A 51 6.06 -22.68 2.36
C LEU A 51 5.06 -23.84 2.44
N GLY A 52 4.59 -24.35 1.30
CA GLY A 52 3.60 -25.43 1.24
C GLY A 52 4.14 -26.82 1.66
N HIS A 53 5.34 -26.89 2.27
CA HIS A 53 5.95 -28.13 2.72
C HIS A 53 5.93 -28.22 4.26
N SER A 54 5.92 -29.45 4.79
CA SER A 54 5.67 -29.75 6.20
C SER A 54 6.83 -29.47 7.16
N LEU A 55 7.85 -28.72 6.72
CA LEU A 55 9.02 -28.34 7.52
C LEU A 55 9.34 -26.90 7.16
N PRO A 56 10.06 -26.12 7.98
CA PRO A 56 10.37 -26.29 9.39
C PRO A 56 9.15 -26.05 10.30
N LEU A 57 9.15 -26.63 11.50
CA LEU A 57 8.13 -26.42 12.54
C LEU A 57 8.19 -25.02 13.19
N THR A 58 9.15 -24.20 12.78
CA THR A 58 9.40 -22.87 13.32
C THR A 58 9.45 -21.87 12.18
N ASP A 59 8.91 -20.68 12.42
CA ASP A 59 8.93 -19.61 11.43
C ASP A 59 10.36 -19.20 11.10
N ILE A 60 10.79 -19.45 9.86
CA ILE A 60 12.02 -18.87 9.33
C ILE A 60 11.67 -17.51 8.74
N TYR A 61 12.09 -16.48 9.46
CA TYR A 61 11.99 -15.11 8.97
C TYR A 61 13.08 -14.84 7.94
N THR A 62 12.70 -14.28 6.80
CA THR A 62 13.69 -13.77 5.85
C THR A 62 14.32 -12.53 6.45
N THR A 63 15.61 -12.58 6.79
CA THR A 63 16.37 -11.40 7.22
C THR A 63 16.65 -10.49 6.03
N GLN A 64 16.60 -9.18 6.26
CA GLN A 64 16.90 -8.20 5.21
C GLN A 64 18.39 -8.23 4.88
N GLY A 65 18.79 -9.07 3.93
CA GLY A 65 20.20 -9.29 3.59
C GLY A 65 20.38 -10.33 2.50
N SER A 66 19.62 -10.24 1.40
CA SER A 66 19.80 -11.15 0.28
C SER A 66 20.94 -10.67 -0.64
N THR A 67 21.63 -11.60 -1.27
CA THR A 67 22.50 -11.33 -2.43
C THR A 67 21.61 -10.84 -3.57
N GLY A 68 21.48 -9.52 -3.73
CA GLY A 68 20.57 -8.92 -4.70
C GLY A 68 20.80 -7.42 -4.81
N PRO A 69 20.18 -6.75 -5.80
CA PRO A 69 20.23 -5.30 -5.91
C PRO A 69 19.47 -4.64 -4.75
N SER A 70 19.78 -3.37 -4.50
CA SER A 70 18.97 -2.54 -3.60
C SER A 70 17.55 -2.39 -4.16
N ILE A 71 16.55 -2.47 -3.27
CA ILE A 71 15.13 -2.34 -3.65
C ILE A 71 14.75 -0.92 -4.13
N ASP A 72 15.53 0.11 -3.83
CA ASP A 72 15.25 1.50 -4.21
C ASP A 72 16.43 2.21 -4.88
N GLY A 73 17.49 1.46 -5.20
CA GLY A 73 18.71 1.99 -5.82
C GLY A 73 19.64 2.73 -4.88
N THR A 74 19.39 2.72 -3.57
CA THR A 74 20.30 3.32 -2.57
C THR A 74 21.01 2.26 -1.75
N ASP A 75 22.28 2.49 -1.40
CA ASP A 75 23.10 1.53 -0.65
C ASP A 75 22.64 1.31 0.80
N LYS A 76 21.74 2.17 1.30
CA LYS A 76 21.20 2.12 2.68
C LYS A 76 19.94 1.27 2.79
N SER A 77 19.31 0.96 1.66
CA SER A 77 18.08 0.18 1.61
C SER A 77 18.38 -1.30 1.52
N PRO A 78 17.49 -2.17 2.03
CA PRO A 78 17.75 -3.60 2.07
C PRO A 78 17.83 -4.18 0.66
N ASN A 79 18.64 -5.23 0.52
CA ASN A 79 18.84 -5.90 -0.75
C ASN A 79 17.88 -7.08 -0.88
N ASN A 80 17.26 -7.20 -2.05
CA ASN A 80 16.44 -8.34 -2.42
C ASN A 80 16.37 -8.51 -3.94
N MET A 81 16.27 -9.76 -4.42
CA MET A 81 15.90 -10.04 -5.81
C MET A 81 14.53 -9.48 -6.18
N PHE A 82 13.59 -9.48 -5.23
CA PHE A 82 12.27 -8.90 -5.42
C PHE A 82 12.21 -7.48 -4.84
N MET A 83 12.05 -6.50 -5.72
CA MET A 83 12.03 -5.07 -5.37
C MET A 83 10.97 -4.69 -4.32
N PHE A 84 9.82 -5.37 -4.32
CA PHE A 84 8.72 -5.10 -3.39
C PHE A 84 8.64 -6.08 -2.21
N ALA A 85 9.68 -6.89 -1.98
CA ALA A 85 9.65 -7.94 -0.97
C ALA A 85 9.26 -7.42 0.43
N TYR A 86 9.77 -6.24 0.79
CA TYR A 86 9.60 -5.65 2.12
C TYR A 86 8.57 -4.52 2.15
N ASN A 87 7.79 -4.32 1.09
CA ASN A 87 6.74 -3.30 1.11
C ASN A 87 5.55 -3.76 1.95
N GLN A 88 4.87 -2.79 2.57
CA GLN A 88 3.61 -3.05 3.25
C GLN A 88 2.48 -3.25 2.24
N CYS A 89 1.52 -4.07 2.64
CA CYS A 89 0.34 -4.45 1.88
C CYS A 89 -0.88 -3.92 2.63
N LYS A 90 -1.57 -2.93 2.08
CA LYS A 90 -2.77 -2.34 2.68
C LYS A 90 -3.82 -2.10 1.62
N PRO A 91 -5.12 -2.25 1.95
CA PRO A 91 -6.20 -1.87 1.04
C PRO A 91 -6.22 -0.35 0.76
N GLU A 92 -5.68 0.46 1.67
CA GLU A 92 -5.56 1.92 1.54
C GLU A 92 -4.66 2.34 0.38
N CYS A 93 -3.72 1.48 -0.02
CA CYS A 93 -2.78 1.75 -1.12
C CYS A 93 -3.35 1.34 -2.50
N CYS A 94 -4.62 0.96 -2.59
CA CYS A 94 -5.28 0.56 -3.83
C CYS A 94 -5.96 1.74 -4.52
N PRO A 95 -5.90 1.87 -5.88
CA PRO A 95 -5.37 0.90 -6.82
C PRO A 95 -3.85 0.99 -6.91
N SER A 96 -3.20 -0.14 -7.10
CA SER A 96 -1.76 -0.20 -7.35
C SER A 96 -1.51 -1.20 -8.46
N THR A 97 -0.41 -1.04 -9.19
CA THR A 97 0.00 -1.97 -10.26
C THR A 97 0.34 -3.35 -9.70
N TYR A 98 0.69 -3.42 -8.41
CA TYR A 98 1.10 -4.64 -7.75
C TYR A 98 0.25 -4.87 -6.49
N SER A 99 -0.10 -6.13 -6.26
CA SER A 99 -0.87 -6.59 -5.11
C SER A 99 -0.13 -7.69 -4.36
N CYS A 100 -0.60 -7.96 -3.16
CA CYS A 100 -0.14 -8.98 -2.24
C CYS A 100 -1.32 -9.48 -1.39
N ASP A 101 -1.06 -10.46 -0.53
CA ASP A 101 -2.02 -11.07 0.39
C ASP A 101 -2.87 -10.06 1.19
N GLY A 102 -2.26 -8.98 1.67
CA GLY A 102 -2.94 -7.92 2.45
C GLY A 102 -3.61 -6.81 1.63
N GLY A 103 -3.65 -6.91 0.29
CA GLY A 103 -4.23 -5.88 -0.59
C GLY A 103 -3.21 -5.33 -1.60
N CYS A 104 -3.10 -4.00 -1.70
CA CYS A 104 -2.20 -3.36 -2.66
C CYS A 104 -0.84 -3.01 -2.05
N ILE A 105 0.20 -3.06 -2.87
CA ILE A 105 1.56 -2.72 -2.45
C ILE A 105 1.70 -1.20 -2.26
N CYS A 106 2.08 -0.80 -1.05
CA CYS A 106 2.41 0.58 -0.70
C CYS A 106 3.87 0.90 -1.11
N THR A 107 4.06 1.56 -2.24
CA THR A 107 5.39 1.94 -2.75
C THR A 107 5.91 3.25 -2.15
N THR A 108 7.23 3.40 -2.06
CA THR A 108 7.87 4.67 -1.71
C THR A 108 8.22 5.51 -2.95
N LYS A 109 8.41 6.82 -2.78
CA LYS A 109 8.88 7.75 -3.83
C LYS A 109 10.21 7.30 -4.43
N LYS A 110 11.16 6.88 -3.57
CA LYS A 110 12.47 6.40 -4.02
C LYS A 110 12.36 5.17 -4.91
N GLN A 111 11.56 4.19 -4.50
CA GLN A 111 11.31 2.99 -5.32
C GLN A 111 10.68 3.35 -6.66
N ARG A 112 9.69 4.26 -6.70
CA ARG A 112 9.09 4.69 -7.97
C ARG A 112 10.10 5.40 -8.87
N LYS A 113 10.89 6.32 -8.33
CA LYS A 113 11.96 6.99 -9.07
C LYS A 113 12.97 6.00 -9.61
N TYR A 114 13.35 5.01 -8.79
CA TYR A 114 14.27 3.96 -9.21
C TYR A 114 13.70 3.07 -10.33
N ILE A 115 12.41 2.78 -10.31
CA ILE A 115 11.71 2.06 -11.40
C ILE A 115 11.69 2.88 -12.67
N VAL A 116 11.41 4.19 -12.58
CA VAL A 116 11.40 5.08 -13.74
C VAL A 116 12.79 5.26 -14.32
N SER A 117 13.82 5.33 -13.47
CA SER A 117 15.21 5.44 -13.95
C SER A 117 15.72 4.15 -14.60
N ARG A 118 15.01 3.02 -14.46
CA ARG A 118 15.38 1.77 -15.13
C ARG A 118 14.98 1.84 -16.61
N GLY A 119 15.99 1.68 -17.47
CA GLY A 119 15.86 1.76 -18.93
C GLY A 119 16.09 3.18 -19.43
N ASN A 120 17.25 3.40 -20.08
CA ASN A 120 17.77 4.70 -20.54
C ASN A 120 16.93 5.42 -21.63
N ASN A 121 15.66 5.07 -21.81
CA ASN A 121 14.79 5.57 -22.89
C ASN A 121 13.49 6.21 -22.38
N LYS A 122 13.48 6.82 -21.18
CA LYS A 122 12.28 7.51 -20.67
C LYS A 122 12.51 9.01 -20.56
N SER A 123 11.71 9.79 -21.30
CA SER A 123 11.42 11.19 -20.96
C SER A 123 10.51 11.18 -19.74
N ILE A 124 10.95 11.78 -18.64
CA ILE A 124 10.14 11.88 -17.41
C ILE A 124 9.06 12.94 -17.67
N PRO A 125 7.75 12.60 -17.66
CA PRO A 125 6.72 13.63 -17.57
C PRO A 125 6.82 14.28 -16.19
N GLN A 126 6.89 15.61 -16.13
CA GLN A 126 6.84 16.36 -14.87
C GLN A 126 5.40 16.37 -14.33
N ASN A 127 4.96 15.26 -13.78
CA ASN A 127 3.81 15.23 -12.88
C ASN A 127 4.28 14.79 -11.49
N ASN A 128 3.59 15.25 -10.45
CA ASN A 128 3.87 14.92 -9.04
C ASN A 128 3.60 13.43 -8.70
N GLU A 129 3.60 12.56 -9.71
CA GLU A 129 3.33 11.13 -9.64
C GLU A 129 4.53 10.31 -9.09
N TYR A 130 5.71 10.94 -8.98
CA TYR A 130 7.01 10.31 -8.64
C TYR A 130 7.74 10.88 -7.40
#